data_AF-A0A9Q3VID8-F1
#
_entry.id   AF-A0A9Q3VID8-F1
#
_cell.length_a   1.000
_cell.length_b   1.000
_cell.length_c   1.000
_cell.angle_alpha   90.00
_cell.angle_beta   90.00
_cell.angle_gamma   90.00
#
_symmetry.space_group_name_H-M   'P 1'
#
loop_
_entity.id
_entity.type
_entity.pdbx_description
1 polymer ?
#
loop_
_entity_poly.entity_id
_entity_poly.type
_entity_poly.pdbx_seq_one_letter_code
_entity_poly.pdbx_strand_id
1 'polypeptide(L)'
;MFLPAPPDGSSPDGSAAGGQSGLPVAQLLAGAAAVGLRNHRAYTRYRTLTDQLREALSSRIRIEQAKGMLAERWNIDADQAFAALRQYARRRRLPLNRVAQAAIERVADDDELRGEAPDRSDGPSWTPQWTSVTSGCDGEPPQRNLPSFGL
;
A
#
# COMPACT_ATOMS: atom_id res chain seq x y z
N MET A 1 54.46 -56.86 57.78
CA MET A 1 53.11 -57.43 57.60
C MET A 1 52.11 -56.49 58.25
N PHE A 2 51.46 -55.62 57.47
CA PHE A 2 50.31 -54.79 57.86
C PHE A 2 49.58 -54.38 56.57
N LEU A 3 48.24 -54.54 56.56
CA LEU A 3 47.34 -54.37 55.41
C LEU A 3 47.19 -52.90 55.00
N PRO A 4 46.94 -52.59 53.71
CA PRO A 4 46.44 -51.28 53.30
C PRO A 4 45.04 -51.02 53.85
N ALA A 5 44.78 -49.77 54.26
CA ALA A 5 43.47 -49.28 54.71
C ALA A 5 42.43 -49.33 53.55
N PRO A 6 41.13 -49.51 53.86
CA PRO A 6 40.07 -49.52 52.85
C PRO A 6 39.98 -48.16 52.14
N PRO A 7 39.51 -48.12 50.88
CA PRO A 7 39.24 -46.86 50.22
C PRO A 7 38.22 -46.08 51.04
N ASP A 8 38.61 -44.88 51.45
CA ASP A 8 37.73 -43.92 52.07
C ASP A 8 36.61 -43.59 51.09
N GLY A 9 35.38 -43.67 51.60
CA GLY A 9 34.16 -43.29 50.91
C GLY A 9 34.08 -41.78 50.71
N SER A 10 35.05 -41.23 49.95
CA SER A 10 34.95 -39.95 49.28
C SER A 10 33.69 -39.98 48.45
N SER A 11 32.63 -39.49 49.08
CA SER A 11 31.31 -39.38 48.55
C SER A 11 31.42 -38.60 47.24
N PRO A 12 30.78 -39.04 46.14
CA PRO A 12 30.61 -38.14 45.02
C PRO A 12 29.76 -36.99 45.55
N ASP A 13 30.38 -35.81 45.64
CA ASP A 13 29.69 -34.56 45.88
C ASP A 13 28.42 -34.56 45.03
N GLY A 14 27.27 -34.59 45.70
CA GLY A 14 25.95 -34.37 45.10
C GLY A 14 25.76 -32.91 44.67
N SER A 15 26.80 -32.27 44.16
CA SER A 15 26.82 -30.87 43.76
C SER A 15 27.17 -30.79 42.27
N ALA A 16 26.15 -30.88 41.40
CA ALA A 16 26.06 -30.21 40.09
C ALA A 16 25.02 -30.84 39.13
N ALA A 17 24.32 -31.91 39.51
CA ALA A 17 23.32 -32.56 38.66
C ALA A 17 21.95 -31.84 38.68
N GLY A 18 21.94 -30.53 38.44
CA GLY A 18 20.69 -29.74 38.33
C GLY A 18 20.71 -28.70 37.21
N GLY A 19 21.90 -28.32 36.71
CA GLY A 19 22.03 -27.25 35.71
C GLY A 19 21.89 -27.69 34.26
N GLN A 20 21.90 -28.99 33.96
CA GLN A 20 22.15 -29.48 32.59
C GLN A 20 20.87 -29.90 31.84
N SER A 21 19.79 -30.24 32.55
CA SER A 21 18.54 -30.74 31.93
C SER A 21 17.59 -29.63 31.50
N GLY A 22 17.66 -28.45 32.12
CA GLY A 22 16.80 -27.31 31.80
C GLY A 22 17.31 -26.43 30.65
N LEU A 23 18.63 -26.43 30.39
CA LEU A 23 19.25 -25.62 29.35
C LEU A 23 18.77 -25.98 27.93
N PRO A 24 18.63 -27.26 27.54
CA PRO A 24 18.15 -27.60 26.19
C PRO A 24 16.71 -27.13 25.96
N VAL A 25 15.84 -27.28 26.96
CA VAL A 25 14.44 -26.83 26.88
C VAL A 25 14.37 -25.31 26.81
N ALA A 26 15.13 -24.61 27.65
CA ALA A 26 15.22 -23.15 27.61
C ALA A 26 15.75 -22.65 26.26
N GLN A 27 16.76 -23.31 25.68
CA GLN A 27 17.32 -22.97 24.37
C GLN A 27 16.31 -23.17 23.25
N LEU A 28 15.56 -24.27 23.27
CA LEU A 28 14.51 -24.58 22.30
C LEU A 28 13.37 -23.55 22.38
N LEU A 29 12.93 -23.21 23.59
CA LEU A 29 11.92 -22.17 23.82
C LEU A 29 12.41 -20.79 23.37
N ALA A 30 13.66 -20.43 23.68
CA ALA A 30 14.26 -19.19 23.22
C ALA A 30 14.36 -19.14 21.69
N GLY A 31 14.72 -20.24 21.04
CA GLY A 31 14.73 -20.36 19.58
C GLY A 31 13.34 -20.19 18.97
N ALA A 32 12.34 -20.88 19.52
CA ALA A 32 10.95 -20.75 19.09
C ALA A 32 10.42 -19.32 19.29
N ALA A 33 10.72 -18.68 20.41
CA ALA A 33 10.37 -17.30 20.69
C ALA A 33 11.06 -16.33 19.72
N ALA A 34 12.34 -16.53 19.42
CA ALA A 34 13.07 -15.70 18.47
C ALA A 34 12.49 -15.79 17.05
N VAL A 35 12.15 -17.01 16.60
CA VAL A 35 11.46 -17.22 15.32
C VAL A 35 10.08 -16.57 15.34
N GLY A 36 9.31 -16.76 16.41
CA GLY A 36 7.99 -16.16 16.58
C GLY A 36 8.02 -14.63 16.50
N LEU A 37 8.94 -13.99 17.22
CA LEU A 37 9.10 -12.54 17.21
C LEU A 37 9.52 -12.01 15.83
N ARG A 38 10.44 -12.71 15.15
CA ARG A 38 10.86 -12.34 13.79
C ARG A 38 9.68 -12.42 12.82
N ASN A 39 8.91 -13.50 12.89
CA ASN A 39 7.73 -13.68 12.05
C ASN A 39 6.65 -12.63 12.35
N HIS A 40 6.42 -12.31 13.62
CA HIS A 40 5.47 -11.28 14.02
C HIS A 40 5.84 -9.89 13.46
N ARG A 41 7.13 -9.53 13.51
CA ARG A 41 7.63 -8.27 12.92
C ARG A 41 7.44 -8.24 11.40
N ALA A 42 7.79 -9.33 10.71
CA ALA A 42 7.60 -9.44 9.26
C ALA A 42 6.11 -9.33 8.89
N TYR A 43 5.25 -10.06 9.58
CA TYR A 43 3.81 -10.05 9.39
C TYR A 43 3.20 -8.66 9.56
N THR A 44 3.57 -7.96 10.64
CA THR A 44 3.09 -6.59 10.91
C THR A 44 3.50 -5.65 9.78
N ARG A 45 4.75 -5.75 9.30
CA ARG A 45 5.25 -4.93 8.18
C ARG A 45 4.48 -5.18 6.89
N TYR A 46 4.22 -6.45 6.54
CA TYR A 46 3.45 -6.80 5.34
C TYR A 46 2.00 -6.34 5.44
N ARG A 47 1.38 -6.41 6.62
CA ARG A 47 0.04 -5.86 6.84
C ARG A 47 0.01 -4.36 6.60
N THR A 48 0.91 -3.60 7.23
CA THR A 48 1.00 -2.15 7.04
C THR A 48 1.20 -1.78 5.57
N LEU A 49 2.10 -2.45 4.85
CA LEU A 49 2.32 -2.20 3.42
C LEU A 49 1.06 -2.51 2.59
N THR A 50 0.40 -3.63 2.88
CA THR A 50 -0.84 -4.01 2.19
C THR A 50 -1.92 -2.96 2.40
N ASP A 51 -2.07 -2.46 3.62
CA ASP A 51 -3.06 -1.43 3.95
C ASP A 51 -2.73 -0.09 3.26
N GLN A 52 -1.46 0.29 3.20
CA GLN A 52 -1.02 1.48 2.46
C GLN A 52 -1.31 1.37 0.96
N LEU A 53 -1.03 0.21 0.35
CA LEU A 53 -1.32 -0.05 -1.07
C LEU A 53 -2.84 -0.05 -1.34
N ARG A 54 -3.63 -0.66 -0.47
CA ARG A 54 -5.10 -0.64 -0.56
C ARG A 54 -5.64 0.78 -0.45
N GLU A 55 -5.13 1.59 0.48
CA GLU A 55 -5.53 2.98 0.59
C GLU A 55 -5.17 3.77 -0.68
N ALA A 56 -3.95 3.61 -1.20
CA ALA A 56 -3.52 4.27 -2.42
C ALA A 56 -4.37 3.88 -3.65
N LEU A 57 -4.68 2.59 -3.81
CA LEU A 57 -5.54 2.11 -4.90
C LEU A 57 -6.97 2.64 -4.77
N SER A 58 -7.53 2.56 -3.56
CA SER A 58 -8.90 3.02 -3.30
C SER A 58 -9.04 4.54 -3.50
N SER A 59 -7.99 5.30 -3.19
CA SER A 59 -7.90 6.74 -3.48
C SER A 59 -7.97 7.01 -4.98
N ARG A 60 -7.22 6.27 -5.81
CA ARG A 60 -7.25 6.45 -7.28
C ARG A 60 -8.63 6.17 -7.86
N ILE A 61 -9.28 5.09 -7.46
CA ILE A 61 -10.63 4.75 -7.95
C ILE A 61 -11.62 5.86 -7.64
N ARG A 62 -11.62 6.36 -6.39
CA ARG A 62 -12.51 7.46 -5.98
C ARG A 62 -12.24 8.75 -6.76
N ILE A 63 -10.97 9.10 -6.98
CA ILE A 63 -10.60 10.30 -7.74
C ILE A 63 -11.08 10.20 -9.20
N GLU A 64 -10.89 9.05 -9.85
CA GLU A 64 -11.32 8.84 -11.23
C GLU A 64 -12.85 8.85 -11.37
N GLN A 65 -13.58 8.25 -10.42
CA GLN A 65 -15.04 8.28 -10.38
C GLN A 65 -15.58 9.70 -10.19
N ALA A 66 -15.04 10.45 -9.22
CA ALA A 66 -15.42 11.84 -9.00
C ALA A 66 -15.14 12.69 -10.23
N LYS A 67 -13.96 12.54 -10.85
CA LYS A 67 -13.58 13.25 -12.07
C LYS A 67 -14.58 12.98 -13.20
N GLY A 68 -14.92 11.71 -13.46
CA GLY A 68 -15.90 11.33 -14.48
C GLY A 68 -17.28 11.93 -14.22
N MET A 69 -17.78 11.80 -12.99
CA MET A 69 -19.09 12.33 -12.60
C MET A 69 -19.18 13.85 -12.78
N LEU A 70 -18.13 14.58 -12.41
CA LEU A 70 -18.09 16.04 -12.50
C LEU A 70 -17.91 16.52 -13.95
N ALA A 71 -17.08 15.85 -14.73
CA ALA A 71 -16.91 16.13 -16.16
C ALA A 71 -18.24 15.99 -16.92
N GLU A 72 -18.97 14.91 -16.66
CA GLU A 72 -20.30 14.67 -17.23
C GLU A 72 -21.32 15.72 -16.76
N ARG A 73 -21.43 15.94 -15.44
CA ARG A 73 -22.41 16.85 -14.84
C ARG A 73 -22.22 18.30 -15.29
N TRP A 74 -20.98 18.76 -15.34
CA TRP A 74 -20.67 20.15 -15.65
C TRP A 74 -20.40 20.38 -17.14
N ASN A 75 -20.42 19.32 -17.95
CA ASN A 75 -20.10 19.34 -19.37
C ASN A 75 -18.72 19.99 -19.65
N ILE A 76 -17.71 19.55 -18.90
CA ILE A 76 -16.32 20.03 -19.00
C ILE A 76 -15.37 18.85 -19.21
N ASP A 77 -14.14 19.12 -19.64
CA ASP A 77 -13.14 18.07 -19.80
C ASP A 77 -12.70 17.49 -18.44
N ALA A 78 -12.29 16.22 -18.46
CA ALA A 78 -11.83 15.51 -17.27
C ALA A 78 -10.65 16.23 -16.56
N ASP A 79 -9.78 16.90 -17.32
CA ASP A 79 -8.67 17.68 -16.77
C ASP A 79 -9.15 18.93 -16.02
N GLN A 80 -10.20 19.60 -16.52
CA GLN A 80 -10.81 20.74 -15.85
C GLN A 80 -11.50 20.31 -14.55
N ALA A 81 -12.21 19.18 -14.57
CA ALA A 81 -12.81 18.59 -13.36
C ALA A 81 -11.74 18.20 -12.32
N PHE A 82 -10.62 17.62 -12.75
CA PHE A 82 -9.52 17.29 -11.85
C PHE A 82 -8.82 18.54 -11.29
N ALA A 83 -8.68 19.60 -12.09
CA ALA A 83 -8.16 20.88 -11.62
C ALA A 83 -9.06 21.47 -10.52
N ALA A 84 -10.39 21.47 -10.73
CA ALA A 84 -11.37 21.92 -9.75
C ALA A 84 -11.26 21.14 -8.42
N LEU A 85 -11.22 19.80 -8.48
CA LEU A 85 -11.04 18.95 -7.30
C LEU A 85 -9.76 19.30 -6.52
N ARG A 86 -8.63 19.50 -7.21
CA ARG A 86 -7.35 19.83 -6.58
C ARG A 86 -7.36 21.20 -5.92
N GLN A 87 -7.91 22.20 -6.58
CA GLN A 87 -7.84 23.57 -6.10
C GLN A 87 -8.86 23.77 -4.95
N TYR A 88 -10.03 23.11 -5.00
CA TYR A 88 -10.97 23.02 -3.87
C TYR A 88 -10.33 22.34 -2.64
N ALA A 89 -9.64 21.20 -2.84
CA ALA A 89 -8.93 20.51 -1.78
C ALA A 89 -7.84 21.39 -1.13
N ARG A 90 -7.07 22.10 -1.94
CA ARG A 90 -6.02 23.01 -1.47
C ARG A 90 -6.57 24.18 -0.66
N ARG A 91 -7.61 24.88 -1.15
CA ARG A 91 -8.22 26.02 -0.45
C ARG A 91 -8.75 25.62 0.92
N ARG A 92 -9.26 24.39 1.05
CA ARG A 92 -9.82 23.84 2.29
C ARG A 92 -8.83 23.04 3.13
N ARG A 93 -7.59 22.86 2.66
CA ARG A 93 -6.56 22.00 3.29
C ARG A 93 -7.07 20.59 3.56
N LEU A 94 -7.90 20.06 2.66
CA LEU A 94 -8.44 18.71 2.72
C LEU A 94 -7.62 17.77 1.83
N PRO A 95 -7.50 16.48 2.20
CA PRO A 95 -6.90 15.51 1.32
C PRO A 95 -7.82 15.25 0.12
N LEU A 96 -7.23 15.12 -1.06
CA LEU A 96 -7.96 15.02 -2.34
C LEU A 96 -8.92 13.82 -2.37
N ASN A 97 -8.56 12.70 -1.74
CA ASN A 97 -9.42 11.52 -1.63
C ASN A 97 -10.74 11.81 -0.88
N ARG A 98 -10.71 12.66 0.15
CA ARG A 98 -11.90 13.08 0.91
C ARG A 98 -12.78 14.00 0.08
N VAL A 99 -12.19 14.91 -0.69
CA VAL A 99 -12.94 15.78 -1.60
C VAL A 99 -13.60 14.95 -2.72
N ALA A 100 -12.87 14.00 -3.31
CA ALA A 100 -13.42 13.08 -4.30
C ALA A 100 -14.57 12.25 -3.73
N GLN A 101 -14.43 11.75 -2.51
CA GLN A 101 -15.50 11.03 -1.81
C GLN A 101 -16.73 11.94 -1.57
N ALA A 102 -16.53 13.17 -1.07
CA ALA A 102 -17.62 14.11 -0.85
C ALA A 102 -18.34 14.51 -2.16
N ALA A 103 -17.62 14.60 -3.28
CA ALA A 103 -18.20 14.83 -4.60
C ALA A 103 -19.06 13.64 -5.07
N ILE A 104 -18.58 12.40 -4.88
CA ILE A 104 -19.34 11.17 -5.19
C ILE A 104 -20.61 11.08 -4.34
N GLU A 105 -20.50 11.36 -3.04
CA GLU A 105 -21.59 11.33 -2.08
C GLU A 105 -22.55 12.53 -2.20
N ARG A 106 -22.23 13.52 -3.07
CA ARG A 106 -22.95 14.80 -3.24
C ARG A 106 -23.06 15.62 -1.95
N VAL A 107 -22.07 15.50 -1.09
CA VAL A 107 -21.95 16.24 0.17
C VAL A 107 -21.07 17.50 0.00
N ALA A 108 -20.25 17.55 -1.05
CA ALA A 108 -19.56 18.78 -1.43
C ALA A 108 -20.55 19.81 -1.99
N ASP A 109 -20.32 21.09 -1.69
CA ASP A 109 -21.05 22.20 -2.30
C ASP A 109 -20.71 22.23 -3.81
N ASP A 110 -21.63 21.75 -4.65
CA ASP A 110 -21.41 21.52 -6.08
C ASP A 110 -21.16 22.83 -6.83
N ASP A 111 -21.83 23.92 -6.45
CA ASP A 111 -21.65 25.24 -7.05
C ASP A 111 -20.29 25.84 -6.68
N GLU A 112 -19.87 25.68 -5.43
CA GLU A 112 -18.56 26.13 -4.99
C GLU A 112 -17.40 25.27 -5.56
N LEU A 113 -17.61 23.97 -5.69
CA LEU A 113 -16.68 23.05 -6.36
C LEU A 113 -16.56 23.41 -7.85
N ARG A 114 -17.67 23.77 -8.50
CA ARG A 114 -17.71 24.17 -9.92
C ARG A 114 -17.06 25.52 -10.16
N GLY A 115 -17.23 26.48 -9.25
CA GLY A 115 -16.58 27.80 -9.32
C GLY A 115 -15.05 27.75 -9.28
N GLU A 116 -14.48 26.56 -9.05
CA GLU A 116 -13.06 26.29 -9.09
C GLU A 116 -12.55 25.70 -10.40
N ALA A 117 -13.46 25.29 -11.30
CA ALA A 117 -13.04 24.86 -12.62
C ALA A 117 -12.40 26.05 -13.37
N PRO A 118 -11.23 25.86 -14.00
CA PRO A 118 -10.61 26.91 -14.79
C PRO A 118 -11.55 27.37 -15.91
N ASP A 119 -11.64 28.69 -16.13
CA ASP A 119 -12.44 29.28 -17.21
C ASP A 119 -11.99 28.72 -18.57
N ARG A 120 -12.94 28.44 -19.47
CA ARG A 120 -12.68 27.84 -20.79
C ARG A 120 -11.75 28.71 -21.66
N SER A 121 -11.57 29.98 -21.30
CA SER A 121 -10.81 31.00 -22.03
C SER A 121 -9.28 30.95 -21.84
N ASP A 122 -8.79 30.35 -20.74
CA ASP A 122 -7.39 30.53 -20.27
C ASP A 122 -6.52 29.27 -20.37
N GLY A 123 -7.03 28.18 -20.97
CA GLY A 123 -6.22 26.98 -21.23
C GLY A 123 -5.41 27.12 -22.53
N PRO A 124 -4.11 26.74 -22.58
CA PRO A 124 -3.47 26.51 -23.88
C PRO A 124 -4.33 25.49 -24.63
N SER A 125 -4.51 25.68 -25.95
CA SER A 125 -5.38 24.87 -26.81
C SER A 125 -5.07 23.37 -26.68
N TRP A 126 -5.64 22.76 -25.65
CA TRP A 126 -5.44 21.37 -25.33
C TRP A 126 -6.39 20.63 -26.26
N THR A 127 -5.88 20.22 -27.40
CA THR A 127 -6.53 19.20 -28.21
C THR A 127 -6.22 17.85 -27.55
N PRO A 128 -7.23 17.09 -27.09
CA PRO A 128 -6.99 15.76 -26.55
C PRO A 128 -6.32 14.89 -27.61
N GLN A 129 -5.15 14.32 -27.30
CA GLN A 129 -4.41 13.47 -28.24
C GLN A 129 -5.09 12.12 -28.55
N TRP A 130 -6.26 11.83 -27.95
CA TRP A 130 -7.04 10.62 -28.21
C TRP A 130 -7.99 10.76 -29.42
N THR A 131 -8.27 11.98 -29.91
CA THR A 131 -9.17 12.19 -31.06
C THR A 131 -8.54 11.90 -32.41
N SER A 132 -7.23 11.68 -32.48
CA SER A 132 -6.53 11.26 -33.71
C SER A 132 -6.50 9.73 -33.92
N VAL A 133 -7.09 8.93 -33.02
CA VAL A 133 -7.13 7.46 -33.14
C VAL A 133 -8.39 6.91 -33.84
N THR A 134 -9.47 7.68 -33.95
CA THR A 134 -10.71 7.19 -34.58
C THR A 134 -10.91 7.62 -36.03
N SER A 135 -9.98 8.38 -36.61
CA SER A 135 -10.15 8.91 -37.97
C SER A 135 -9.70 7.94 -39.08
N GLY A 136 -9.51 6.66 -38.77
CA GLY A 136 -9.09 5.63 -39.71
C GLY A 136 -9.48 4.22 -39.26
N CYS A 137 -10.77 3.98 -39.02
CA CYS A 137 -11.27 2.63 -38.66
C CYS A 137 -11.60 1.73 -39.86
N ASP A 138 -11.10 2.02 -41.06
CA ASP A 138 -11.24 1.13 -42.25
C ASP A 138 -9.94 0.36 -42.59
N GLY A 139 -8.97 0.27 -41.68
CA GLY A 139 -7.69 -0.40 -41.91
C GLY A 139 -7.37 -1.46 -40.87
N GLU A 140 -7.04 -2.67 -41.34
CA GLU A 140 -6.54 -3.80 -40.55
C GLU A 140 -5.47 -3.38 -39.54
N PRO A 141 -5.56 -3.76 -38.24
CA PRO A 141 -4.62 -3.32 -37.23
C PRO A 141 -3.20 -3.81 -37.55
N PRO A 142 -2.18 -2.94 -37.47
CA PRO A 142 -0.81 -3.36 -37.73
C PRO A 142 -0.36 -4.38 -36.66
N GLN A 143 0.10 -5.54 -37.12
CA GLN A 143 0.75 -6.59 -36.33
C GLN A 143 1.99 -6.01 -35.65
N ARG A 144 1.83 -5.48 -34.43
CA ARG A 144 2.92 -4.90 -33.66
C ARG A 144 3.69 -6.04 -32.99
N ASN A 145 4.89 -6.33 -33.50
CA ASN A 145 5.86 -7.24 -32.87
C ASN A 145 6.03 -6.86 -31.39
N LEU A 146 5.53 -7.71 -30.50
CA LEU A 146 5.83 -7.66 -29.08
C LEU A 146 7.31 -8.03 -28.89
N PRO A 147 8.07 -7.34 -28.02
CA PRO A 147 9.40 -7.80 -27.67
C PRO A 147 9.29 -9.16 -26.98
N SER A 148 9.92 -10.17 -27.57
CA SER A 148 10.10 -11.49 -26.96
C SER A 148 10.89 -11.33 -25.66
N PHE A 149 10.20 -11.41 -24.52
CA PHE A 149 10.87 -11.64 -23.25
C PHE A 149 11.22 -13.14 -23.20
N GLY A 150 12.46 -13.44 -23.59
CA GLY A 150 13.07 -14.76 -23.40
C GLY A 150 13.19 -15.06 -21.91
N LEU A 151 12.82 -16.30 -21.56
CA LEU A 151 13.16 -16.96 -20.30
C LEU A 151 14.64 -17.35 -20.27
#